data_AF-A0A5C8WQS8-F1
#
_entry.id   AF-A0A5C8WQS8-F1
#
_cell.length_a   1.000
_cell.length_b   1.000
_cell.length_c   1.000
_cell.angle_alpha   90.00
_cell.angle_beta   90.00
_cell.angle_gamma   90.00
#
_symmetry.space_group_name_H-M   'P 1'
#
loop_
_entity.id
_entity.type
_entity.pdbx_description
1 polymer ?
#
loop_
_entity_poly.entity_id
_entity_poly.type
_entity_poly.pdbx_seq_one_letter_code
_entity_poly.pdbx_strand_id
1 'polypeptide(L)'
;MVERGESETDWEAVKAMTNAEVEAAIASDPDEAGREIDWSKAVFHPESRKKPMTIRLDADVLAFFQGQGRGYQTRINAVLRAYMEHARK
;
A
#
# COMPACT_ATOMS: atom_id res chain seq x y z
N MET A 1 4.93 -11.47 -22.84
CA MET A 1 3.78 -11.94 -22.04
C MET A 1 3.69 -13.44 -22.23
N VAL A 2 4.12 -14.22 -21.26
CA VAL A 2 4.06 -15.69 -21.29
C VAL A 2 2.70 -16.16 -20.75
N GLU A 3 2.08 -17.09 -21.48
CA GLU A 3 0.68 -17.55 -21.40
C GLU A 3 0.20 -18.13 -20.05
N ARG A 4 1.03 -18.21 -18.99
CA ARG A 4 0.66 -18.82 -17.69
C ARG A 4 1.08 -18.06 -16.43
N GLY A 5 1.59 -16.82 -16.53
CA GLY A 5 2.03 -16.07 -15.35
C GLY A 5 3.29 -16.62 -14.68
N GLU A 6 4.07 -17.44 -15.39
CA GLU A 6 5.39 -17.89 -14.96
C GLU A 6 6.39 -16.74 -15.19
N SER A 7 7.20 -16.44 -14.18
CA SER A 7 8.23 -15.40 -14.23
C SER A 7 9.32 -15.80 -15.23
N GLU A 8 9.69 -14.90 -16.15
CA GLU A 8 10.82 -15.07 -17.08
C GLU A 8 12.18 -14.83 -16.40
N THR A 9 12.21 -14.71 -15.07
CA THR A 9 13.42 -14.41 -14.30
C THR A 9 14.29 -15.66 -14.17
N ASP A 10 15.55 -15.54 -14.59
CA ASP A 10 16.57 -16.55 -14.32
C ASP A 10 17.00 -16.49 -12.84
N TRP A 11 16.36 -17.32 -12.03
CA TRP A 11 16.60 -17.38 -10.58
C TRP A 11 17.96 -17.98 -10.22
N GLU A 12 18.56 -18.80 -11.09
CA GLU A 12 19.88 -19.37 -10.82
C GLU A 12 20.96 -18.32 -11.00
N ALA A 13 20.85 -17.48 -12.03
CA ALA A 13 21.72 -16.32 -12.22
C ALA A 13 21.61 -15.33 -11.03
N VAL A 14 20.38 -15.03 -10.57
CA VAL A 14 20.16 -14.11 -9.43
C VAL A 14 20.82 -14.63 -8.15
N LYS A 15 20.72 -15.93 -7.85
CA LYS A 15 21.34 -16.53 -6.66
C LYS A 15 22.87 -16.55 -6.73
N ALA A 16 23.43 -16.67 -7.93
CA ALA A 16 24.87 -16.73 -8.14
C ALA A 16 25.54 -15.34 -8.12
N MET A 17 24.77 -14.27 -8.30
CA MET A 17 25.26 -12.90 -8.32
C MET A 17 25.86 -12.51 -6.95
N THR A 18 27.06 -11.95 -6.99
CA THR A 18 27.78 -11.53 -5.78
C THR A 18 27.32 -10.15 -5.31
N ASN A 19 27.52 -9.85 -4.03
CA ASN A 19 27.22 -8.52 -3.48
C ASN A 19 28.00 -7.41 -4.21
N ALA A 20 29.25 -7.66 -4.61
CA ALA A 20 30.05 -6.66 -5.31
C ALA A 20 29.45 -6.28 -6.68
N GLU A 21 28.88 -7.26 -7.39
CA GLU A 21 28.18 -7.04 -8.66
C GLU A 21 26.87 -6.28 -8.45
N VAL A 22 26.14 -6.57 -7.36
CA VAL A 22 24.93 -5.82 -6.96
C VAL A 22 25.24 -4.37 -6.67
N GLU A 23 26.26 -4.09 -5.85
CA GLU A 23 26.66 -2.71 -5.50
C GLU A 23 27.13 -1.94 -6.74
N ALA A 24 27.87 -2.59 -7.64
CA ALA A 24 28.29 -1.98 -8.90
C ALA A 24 27.08 -1.65 -9.81
N ALA A 25 26.09 -2.55 -9.88
CA ALA A 25 24.86 -2.32 -10.63
C ALA A 25 24.08 -1.13 -10.06
N ILE A 26 23.86 -1.08 -8.75
CA ILE A 26 23.22 0.02 -8.02
C ILE A 26 23.93 1.36 -8.29
N ALA A 27 25.26 1.39 -8.16
CA ALA A 27 26.04 2.60 -8.37
C ALA A 27 26.01 3.10 -9.82
N SER A 28 25.81 2.20 -10.79
CA SER A 28 25.71 2.54 -12.21
C SER A 28 24.30 2.91 -12.67
N ASP A 29 23.28 2.67 -11.84
CA ASP A 29 21.88 2.90 -12.17
C ASP A 29 21.53 4.41 -12.05
N PRO A 30 21.20 5.10 -13.17
CA PRO A 30 20.80 6.50 -13.15
C PRO A 30 19.53 6.77 -12.33
N ASP A 31 18.66 5.77 -12.20
CA ASP A 31 17.40 5.91 -11.46
C ASP A 31 17.65 5.93 -9.95
N GLU A 32 18.72 5.30 -9.47
CA GLU A 32 19.10 5.25 -8.05
C GLU A 32 19.97 6.43 -7.63
N ALA A 33 20.60 7.12 -8.59
CA ALA A 33 21.44 8.28 -8.34
C ALA A 33 20.67 9.40 -7.60
N GLY A 34 21.04 9.63 -6.34
CA GLY A 34 20.48 10.69 -5.49
C GLY A 34 19.22 10.31 -4.71
N ARG A 35 18.81 9.03 -4.69
CA ARG A 35 17.72 8.57 -3.81
C ARG A 35 18.22 8.35 -2.40
N GLU A 36 17.91 9.28 -1.50
CA GLU A 36 18.06 9.10 -0.06
C GLU A 36 16.68 8.83 0.57
N ILE A 37 16.40 7.57 0.90
CA ILE A 37 15.12 7.17 1.48
C ILE A 37 15.21 7.21 3.01
N ASP A 38 14.47 8.14 3.63
CA ASP A 38 14.32 8.22 5.08
C ASP A 38 13.32 7.16 5.58
N TRP A 39 13.84 5.97 5.88
CA TRP A 39 13.06 4.85 6.40
C TRP A 39 12.44 5.10 7.78
N SER A 40 12.88 6.12 8.53
CA SER A 40 12.29 6.44 9.84
C SER A 40 10.85 6.96 9.72
N LYS A 41 10.47 7.47 8.55
CA LYS A 41 9.11 7.94 8.23
C LYS A 41 8.24 6.86 7.58
N ALA A 42 8.77 5.66 7.38
CA ALA A 42 8.02 4.57 6.78
C ALA A 42 6.85 4.17 7.70
N VAL A 43 5.63 4.33 7.20
CA VAL A 43 4.43 3.89 7.92
C VAL A 43 4.10 2.48 7.45
N PHE A 44 4.34 1.49 8.33
CA PHE A 44 3.87 0.14 8.09
C PHE A 44 2.33 0.15 8.09
N HIS A 45 1.75 -0.08 6.91
CA HIS A 45 0.32 -0.33 6.76
C HIS A 45 0.14 -1.84 6.64
N PRO A 46 0.03 -2.60 7.75
CA PRO A 46 -0.44 -3.96 7.63
C PRO A 46 -1.84 -3.84 7.01
N GLU A 47 -2.08 -4.55 5.91
CA GLU A 47 -3.42 -4.66 5.36
C GLU A 47 -4.29 -5.39 6.38
N SER A 48 -4.80 -4.63 7.37
CA SER A 48 -5.81 -5.12 8.28
C SER A 48 -7.04 -5.37 7.42
N ARG A 49 -7.27 -6.63 7.04
CA ARG A 49 -8.46 -7.01 6.28
C ARG A 49 -9.66 -6.41 7.00
N LYS A 50 -10.39 -5.54 6.29
CA LYS A 50 -11.59 -4.91 6.83
C LYS A 50 -12.51 -6.02 7.32
N LYS A 51 -12.91 -5.97 8.59
CA LYS A 51 -13.82 -6.98 9.15
C LYS A 51 -15.24 -6.62 8.68
N PRO A 52 -15.97 -7.54 8.00
CA PRO A 52 -17.36 -7.30 7.68
C PRO A 52 -18.16 -7.25 8.98
N MET A 53 -18.87 -6.15 9.21
CA MET A 53 -19.77 -5.99 10.35
C MET A 53 -20.97 -5.15 9.95
N THR A 54 -22.11 -5.42 10.60
CA THR A 54 -23.33 -4.63 10.42
C THR A 54 -23.41 -3.57 11.52
N ILE A 55 -23.52 -2.31 11.13
CA ILE A 55 -23.78 -1.18 12.04
C ILE A 55 -25.05 -0.47 11.61
N ARG A 56 -25.70 0.22 12.56
CA ARG A 56 -26.81 1.13 12.27
C ARG A 56 -26.25 2.54 12.11
N LEU A 57 -26.68 3.22 11.06
CA LEU A 57 -26.40 4.62 10.79
C LEU A 57 -27.73 5.35 10.63
N ASP A 58 -27.76 6.62 11.00
CA ASP A 58 -28.93 7.47 10.75
C ASP A 58 -29.17 7.60 9.24
N ALA A 59 -30.45 7.74 8.88
CA ALA A 59 -30.87 7.70 7.48
C ALA A 59 -30.29 8.87 6.66
N ASP A 60 -30.19 10.04 7.27
CA ASP A 60 -29.61 11.25 6.68
C ASP A 60 -28.09 11.12 6.48
N VAL A 61 -27.37 10.54 7.45
CA VAL A 61 -25.94 10.23 7.34
C VAL A 61 -25.69 9.27 6.19
N LEU A 62 -26.48 8.19 6.10
CA LEU A 62 -26.35 7.23 5.00
C LEU A 62 -26.65 7.89 3.64
N ALA A 63 -27.71 8.68 3.55
CA ALA A 63 -28.07 9.40 2.33
C ALA A 63 -26.98 10.39 1.89
N PHE A 64 -26.37 11.12 2.84
CA PHE A 64 -25.26 12.03 2.57
C PHE A 64 -24.09 11.32 1.92
N PHE A 65 -23.64 10.18 2.47
CA PHE A 65 -22.52 9.44 1.90
C PHE A 65 -22.87 8.76 0.57
N GLN A 66 -24.09 8.22 0.42
CA GLN A 66 -24.55 7.62 -0.83
C GLN A 66 -24.64 8.64 -1.98
N GLY A 67 -25.03 9.88 -1.68
CA GLY A 67 -25.08 10.97 -2.65
C GLY A 67 -23.72 11.31 -3.28
N GLN A 68 -22.62 10.87 -2.67
CA GLN A 68 -21.26 11.06 -3.18
C GLN A 68 -20.82 9.98 -4.17
N GLY A 69 -21.68 9.00 -4.47
CA GLY A 69 -21.46 7.97 -5.47
C GLY A 69 -20.68 6.75 -4.98
N ARG A 70 -20.04 6.05 -5.94
CA ARG A 70 -19.33 4.80 -5.68
C ARG A 70 -18.24 5.00 -4.61
N GLY A 71 -18.17 4.05 -3.68
CA GLY A 71 -17.17 4.07 -2.60
C GLY A 71 -17.62 4.75 -1.31
N TYR A 72 -18.92 5.07 -1.15
CA TYR A 72 -19.48 5.67 0.07
C TYR A 72 -19.07 4.94 1.36
N GLN A 73 -19.05 3.59 1.36
CA GLN A 73 -18.60 2.79 2.51
C GLN A 73 -17.13 3.05 2.88
N THR A 74 -16.27 3.24 1.87
CA THR A 74 -14.85 3.55 2.10
C THR A 74 -14.70 4.94 2.72
N ARG A 75 -15.53 5.90 2.31
CA ARG A 75 -15.55 7.25 2.88
C ARG A 75 -16.05 7.25 4.34
N ILE A 76 -17.12 6.50 4.63
CA ILE A 76 -17.60 6.28 6.01
C ILE A 76 -16.45 5.76 6.88
N ASN A 77 -15.75 4.73 6.41
CA ASN A 77 -14.62 4.15 7.15
C ASN A 77 -13.46 5.14 7.34
N ALA A 78 -13.17 5.99 6.34
CA ALA A 78 -12.13 7.01 6.45
C ALA A 78 -12.45 8.06 7.53
N VAL A 79 -13.71 8.51 7.61
CA VAL A 79 -14.16 9.44 8.66
C VAL A 79 -14.06 8.81 10.05
N LEU A 80 -14.51 7.56 10.20
CA LEU A 80 -14.40 6.83 11.47
C LEU A 80 -12.94 6.65 11.91
N ARG A 81 -12.03 6.41 10.96
CA ARG A 81 -10.59 6.32 11.22
C ARG A 81 -10.00 7.65 11.67
N ALA A 82 -10.32 8.75 10.98
CA ALA A 82 -9.84 10.08 11.36
C ALA A 82 -10.30 10.46 12.78
N TYR A 83 -11.56 10.15 13.13
CA TYR A 83 -12.06 10.32 14.49
C TYR A 83 -11.29 9.47 15.52
N MET A 84 -11.06 8.19 15.21
CA MET A 84 -10.30 7.29 16.08
C MET A 84 -8.86 7.78 16.33
N GLU A 85 -8.19 8.29 15.29
CA GLU A 85 -6.83 8.84 15.40
C GLU A 85 -6.81 10.12 16.24
N HIS A 86 -7.78 11.01 16.04
CA HIS A 86 -7.93 12.21 16.85
C HIS A 86 -8.19 11.88 18.33
N ALA A 87 -9.04 10.89 18.61
CA ALA A 87 -9.40 10.51 19.99
C ALA A 87 -8.28 9.76 20.74
N ARG A 88 -7.29 9.21 20.03
CA ARG A 88 -6.12 8.53 20.62
C ARG A 88 -4.95 9.45 20.89
N LYS A 89 -4.99 10.67 20.36
CA LYS A 89 -3.99 11.71 20.58
C LYS A 89 -4.23 12.39 21.91
#